data_AF-A0AAV3NSJ3-F1
#
_entry.id   AF-A0AAV3NSJ3-F1
#
_cell.length_a   1.000
_cell.length_b   1.000
_cell.length_c   1.000
_cell.angle_alpha   90.00
_cell.angle_beta   90.00
_cell.angle_gamma   90.00
#
_symmetry.space_group_name_H-M   'P 1'
#
loop_
_entity.id
_entity.type
_entity.pdbx_description
1 polymer ?
#
loop_
_entity_poly.entity_id
_entity_poly.type
_entity_poly.pdbx_seq_one_letter_code
_entity_poly.pdbx_strand_id
1 'polypeptide(L)'
;MDHDRAVASRTYLNRTLHGLIRDDEFFSIERVQEYVEHCWLLRGEVNVERRGSIYLFHFSIEEDLDDVVLGSPLNINGALLVLQHWTRNLVFKNFDIAHISL
;
A
#
# COMPACT_ATOMS: atom_id res chain seq x y z
N MET A 1 -19.26 -19.45 11.89
CA MET A 1 -18.62 -19.76 10.59
C MET A 1 -18.61 -18.56 9.65
N ASP A 2 -19.76 -17.98 9.26
CA ASP A 2 -19.76 -16.77 8.39
C ASP A 2 -19.37 -15.47 9.12
N HIS A 3 -19.74 -15.35 10.40
CA HIS A 3 -19.37 -14.19 11.23
C HIS A 3 -17.85 -14.10 11.43
N ASP A 4 -17.20 -15.24 11.76
CA ASP A 4 -15.76 -15.29 12.03
C ASP A 4 -14.94 -14.95 10.79
N ARG A 5 -15.39 -15.38 9.60
CA ARG A 5 -14.79 -15.02 8.31
C ARG A 5 -14.93 -13.53 8.03
N ALA A 6 -16.11 -12.94 8.26
CA ALA A 6 -16.33 -11.51 8.02
C ALA A 6 -15.47 -10.63 8.95
N VAL A 7 -15.31 -11.03 10.22
CA VAL A 7 -14.41 -10.35 11.17
C VAL A 7 -12.96 -10.48 10.72
N ALA A 8 -12.50 -11.69 10.36
CA ALA A 8 -11.14 -11.92 9.88
C ALA A 8 -10.82 -11.11 8.61
N SER A 9 -11.74 -11.07 7.63
CA SER A 9 -11.60 -10.26 6.43
C SER A 9 -11.53 -8.76 6.75
N ARG A 10 -12.30 -8.28 7.73
CA ARG A 10 -12.27 -6.87 8.11
C ARG A 10 -10.98 -6.49 8.84
N THR A 11 -10.50 -7.35 9.74
CA THR A 11 -9.20 -7.16 10.40
C THR A 11 -8.05 -7.14 9.39
N TYR A 12 -8.08 -8.04 8.41
CA TYR A 12 -7.11 -8.04 7.32
C TYR A 12 -7.15 -6.71 6.54
N LEU A 13 -8.33 -6.25 6.12
CA LEU A 13 -8.48 -5.01 5.35
C LEU A 13 -8.06 -3.76 6.13
N ASN A 14 -8.35 -3.71 7.43
CA ASN A 14 -7.97 -2.57 8.28
C ASN A 14 -6.45 -2.45 8.46
N ARG A 15 -5.72 -3.57 8.35
CA ARG A 15 -4.26 -3.62 8.46
C ARG A 15 -3.57 -3.63 7.09
N THR A 16 -4.28 -3.22 6.04
CA THR A 16 -3.76 -3.27 4.68
C THR A 16 -3.88 -1.91 4.00
N LEU A 17 -2.76 -1.34 3.59
CA LEU A 17 -2.76 -0.23 2.63
C LEU A 17 -2.92 -0.78 1.22
N HIS A 18 -3.71 -0.07 0.44
CA HIS A 18 -3.86 -0.31 -0.98
C HIS A 18 -2.99 0.71 -1.70
N GLY A 19 -2.10 0.21 -2.55
CA GLY A 19 -1.15 1.01 -3.29
C GLY A 19 -1.32 0.91 -4.80
N LEU A 20 -1.07 2.03 -5.47
CA LEU A 20 -0.96 2.12 -6.90
C LEU A 20 0.41 2.69 -7.25
N ILE A 21 1.15 1.95 -8.08
CA ILE A 21 2.41 2.43 -8.63
C ILE A 21 2.13 2.98 -10.02
N ARG A 22 2.49 4.25 -10.24
CA ARG A 22 2.42 4.92 -11.54
C ARG A 22 3.81 4.88 -12.17
N ASP A 23 3.96 3.99 -13.14
CA ASP A 23 5.12 3.85 -14.00
C ASP A 23 4.65 3.24 -15.35
N ASP A 24 5.54 3.22 -16.35
CA ASP A 24 5.30 2.58 -17.65
C ASP A 24 5.27 1.04 -17.52
N GLU A 25 5.89 0.49 -16.46
CA GLU A 25 5.95 -0.94 -16.16
C GLU A 25 5.55 -1.28 -14.71
N PHE A 26 5.05 -2.50 -14.48
CA PHE A 26 4.78 -2.98 -13.13
C PHE A 26 6.04 -3.53 -12.47
N PHE A 27 6.33 -3.10 -11.24
CA PHE A 27 7.36 -3.78 -10.43
C PHE A 27 6.91 -5.18 -9.99
N SER A 28 7.85 -6.10 -9.87
CA SER A 28 7.58 -7.41 -9.27
C SER A 28 7.24 -7.24 -7.78
N ILE A 29 6.55 -8.23 -7.20
CA ILE A 29 6.20 -8.19 -5.77
C ILE A 29 7.48 -8.18 -4.93
N GLU A 30 8.47 -8.99 -5.32
CA GLU A 30 9.76 -9.12 -4.65
C GLU A 30 10.50 -7.79 -4.61
N ARG A 31 10.52 -7.04 -5.72
CA ARG A 31 11.15 -5.72 -5.78
C ARG A 31 10.46 -4.70 -4.88
N VAL A 32 9.13 -4.73 -4.81
CA VAL A 32 8.37 -3.84 -3.93
C VAL A 32 8.57 -4.23 -2.46
N GLN A 33 8.59 -5.54 -2.16
CA GLN A 33 8.89 -6.09 -0.83
C GLN A 33 10.29 -5.67 -0.36
N GLU A 34 11.32 -5.86 -1.19
CA GLU A 34 12.68 -5.44 -0.88
C GLU A 34 12.74 -3.93 -0.62
N TYR A 35 12.08 -3.11 -1.45
CA TYR A 35 12.05 -1.66 -1.23
C TYR A 35 11.43 -1.30 0.13
N VAL A 36 10.27 -1.86 0.49
CA VAL A 36 9.63 -1.49 1.76
C VAL A 36 10.44 -1.96 2.96
N GLU A 37 11.07 -3.14 2.90
CA GLU A 37 11.93 -3.66 3.96
C GLU A 37 13.17 -2.79 4.20
N HIS A 38 13.72 -2.18 3.15
CA HIS A 38 14.95 -1.38 3.25
C HIS A 38 14.69 0.11 3.43
N CYS A 39 13.57 0.64 2.95
CA CYS A 39 13.29 2.07 2.92
C CYS A 39 12.28 2.53 3.97
N TRP A 40 11.38 1.66 4.44
CA TRP A 40 10.40 2.05 5.45
C TRP A 40 10.95 1.79 6.84
N LEU A 41 10.85 2.80 7.71
CA LEU A 41 11.23 2.69 9.12
C LEU A 41 10.01 2.19 9.90
N LEU A 42 9.78 0.88 9.86
CA LEU A 42 8.66 0.22 10.53
C LEU A 42 9.09 -0.38 11.88
N ARG A 43 8.14 -0.49 12.81
CA ARG A 43 8.31 -1.27 14.05
C ARG A 43 8.03 -2.75 13.82
N GLY A 44 7.15 -3.05 12.86
CA GLY A 44 6.70 -4.39 12.51
C GLY A 44 7.08 -4.79 11.08
N GLU A 45 6.62 -5.98 10.70
CA GLU A 45 6.78 -6.50 9.35
C GLU A 45 5.66 -5.99 8.44
N VAL A 46 6.00 -5.81 7.17
CA VAL A 46 5.04 -5.55 6.10
C VAL A 46 5.18 -6.64 5.04
N ASN A 47 4.05 -7.19 4.59
CA ASN A 47 4.01 -8.15 3.49
C ASN A 47 3.30 -7.55 2.29
N VAL A 48 3.90 -7.68 1.11
CA VAL A 48 3.37 -7.14 -0.13
C VAL A 48 2.70 -8.24 -0.94
N GLU A 49 1.46 -7.99 -1.37
CA GLU A 49 0.76 -8.78 -2.37
C GLU A 49 0.38 -7.91 -3.57
N ARG A 50 0.06 -8.53 -4.71
CA ARG A 50 -0.49 -7.83 -5.87
C ARG A 50 -1.80 -8.46 -6.32
N ARG A 51 -2.82 -7.64 -6.55
CA ARG A 51 -4.13 -8.01 -7.12
C ARG A 51 -4.41 -7.13 -8.34
N GLY A 52 -4.12 -7.67 -9.53
CA GLY A 52 -4.18 -6.88 -10.76
C GLY A 52 -3.13 -5.76 -10.74
N SER A 53 -3.58 -4.51 -10.85
CA SER A 53 -2.72 -3.32 -10.80
C SER A 53 -2.51 -2.74 -9.39
N ILE A 54 -3.16 -3.32 -8.38
CA ILE A 54 -3.12 -2.82 -7.00
C ILE A 54 -2.13 -3.66 -6.19
N TYR A 55 -1.25 -2.98 -5.46
CA TYR A 55 -0.39 -3.58 -4.45
C TYR A 55 -1.09 -3.50 -3.09
N LEU A 56 -1.02 -4.55 -2.30
CA LEU A 56 -1.56 -4.62 -0.95
C LEU A 56 -0.38 -4.73 0.00
N PHE A 57 -0.29 -3.81 0.97
CA PHE A 57 0.75 -3.78 1.98
C PHE A 57 0.12 -4.15 3.31
N HIS A 58 0.31 -5.38 3.75
CA HIS A 58 -0.26 -5.90 4.99
C HIS A 58 0.72 -5.71 6.14
N PHE A 59 0.33 -4.93 7.14
CA PHE A 59 1.17 -4.57 8.28
C PHE A 59 0.86 -5.45 9.49
N SER A 60 1.89 -5.86 10.22
CA SER A 60 1.70 -6.54 11.50
C SER A 60 1.26 -5.59 12.63
N ILE A 61 1.61 -4.30 12.50
CA ILE A 61 1.33 -3.21 13.46
C ILE A 61 0.49 -2.12 12.76
N GLU A 62 -0.60 -1.69 13.38
CA GLU A 62 -1.56 -0.74 12.78
C GLU A 62 -1.02 0.69 12.75
N GLU A 63 -0.24 1.08 13.75
CA GLU A 63 0.35 2.41 13.83
C GLU A 63 1.38 2.66 12.71
N ASP A 64 2.08 1.62 12.27
CA ASP A 64 3.01 1.71 11.13
C ASP A 64 2.30 2.03 9.82
N LEU A 65 1.06 1.57 9.69
CA LEU A 65 0.22 1.82 8.54
C LEU A 65 -0.18 3.30 8.46
N ASP A 66 -0.58 3.90 9.59
CA ASP A 66 -0.94 5.32 9.68
C ASP A 66 0.27 6.22 9.40
N ASP A 67 1.44 5.87 9.93
CA ASP A 67 2.67 6.64 9.71
C ASP A 67 3.08 6.64 8.23
N VAL A 68 3.01 5.47 7.57
CA VAL A 68 3.38 5.33 6.15
C VAL A 68 2.40 6.07 5.23
N VAL A 69 1.09 5.97 5.47
CA VAL A 69 0.11 6.61 4.58
C VAL A 69 0.17 8.13 4.63
N LEU A 70 0.54 8.72 5.78
CA LEU A 70 0.74 10.16 5.93
C LEU A 70 1.89 10.69 5.04
N GLY A 71 2.90 9.85 4.76
CA GLY A 71 4.00 10.17 3.86
C GLY A 71 3.68 10.01 2.38
N SER A 72 2.48 9.51 2.02
CA SER A 72 2.10 9.29 0.63
C SER A 72 1.81 10.62 -0.10
N PRO A 73 2.26 10.79 -1.36
CA PRO A 73 2.89 9.80 -2.23
C PRO A 73 4.40 9.62 -1.99
N LEU A 74 4.89 8.40 -2.28
CA LEU A 74 6.28 7.99 -2.08
C LEU A 74 6.98 7.75 -3.42
N ASN A 75 8.30 7.95 -3.48
CA ASN A 75 9.11 7.56 -4.64
C ASN A 75 9.68 6.16 -4.42
N ILE A 76 9.29 5.21 -5.28
CA ILE A 76 9.86 3.86 -5.34
C ILE A 76 10.66 3.71 -6.63
N ASN A 77 11.98 3.73 -6.53
CA ASN A 77 12.89 3.53 -7.66
C ASN A 77 12.59 4.43 -8.88
N GLY A 78 12.17 5.67 -8.67
CA GLY A 78 11.82 6.62 -9.74
C GLY A 78 10.33 6.68 -10.09
N ALA A 79 9.52 5.72 -9.62
CA ALA A 79 8.08 5.72 -9.82
C ALA A 79 7.32 6.29 -8.63
N LEU A 80 6.08 6.74 -8.87
CA LEU A 80 5.21 7.24 -7.82
C LEU A 80 4.35 6.13 -7.23
N LEU A 81 4.49 5.89 -5.92
CA LEU A 81 3.64 5.02 -5.13
C LEU A 81 2.63 5.85 -4.34
N VAL A 82 1.35 5.68 -4.66
CA VAL A 82 0.23 6.27 -3.93
C VAL A 82 -0.38 5.21 -3.04
N LEU A 83 -0.57 5.50 -1.75
CA LEU A 83 -1.11 4.59 -0.75
C LEU A 83 -2.42 5.15 -0.17
N GLN A 84 -3.36 4.26 0.13
CA GLN A 84 -4.62 4.62 0.78
C GLN A 84 -5.12 3.49 1.69
N HIS A 85 -5.76 3.85 2.80
CA HIS A 85 -6.54 2.90 3.59
C HIS A 85 -7.64 2.26 2.75
N TRP A 86 -7.97 1.02 3.10
CA TRP A 86 -9.18 0.40 2.59
C TRP A 86 -10.43 1.22 2.98
N THR A 87 -11.28 1.49 2.01
CA THR A 87 -12.62 2.07 2.23
C THR A 87 -13.64 1.36 1.35
N ARG A 88 -14.92 1.38 1.76
CA ARG A 88 -15.99 0.87 0.88
C ARG A 88 -16.03 1.71 -0.40
N ASN A 89 -16.06 1.03 -1.54
CA ASN A 89 -15.98 1.64 -2.86
C ASN A 89 -14.65 2.41 -3.05
N LEU A 90 -13.53 1.80 -2.63
CA LEU A 90 -12.20 2.34 -2.87
C LEU A 90 -12.06 2.70 -4.36
N VAL A 91 -11.96 3.99 -4.62
CA VAL A 91 -11.56 4.54 -5.91
C VAL A 91 -10.27 5.27 -5.62
N PHE A 92 -9.17 4.82 -6.22
CA PHE A 92 -8.00 5.68 -6.39
C PHE A 92 -8.46 6.81 -7.30
N LYS A 93 -9.04 7.87 -6.72
CA LYS A 93 -9.42 9.07 -7.47
C LYS A 93 -8.18 9.48 -8.23
N ASN A 94 -8.35 9.74 -9.53
CA ASN A 94 -7.28 10.21 -10.41
C ASN A 94 -6.41 11.19 -9.64
N PHE A 95 -5.26 10.72 -9.16
CA PHE A 95 -4.21 11.57 -8.66
C PHE A 95 -3.67 12.22 -9.93
N ASP A 96 -4.35 13.29 -10.36
CA ASP A 96 -3.79 14.24 -11.29
C ASP A 96 -2.61 14.87 -10.55
N ILE A 97 -1.43 14.29 -10.76
CA ILE A 97 -0.16 14.87 -10.34
C ILE A 97 0.08 16.04 -11.29
N ALA A 98 -0.72 17.09 -11.15
CA ALA A 98 -0.36 18.38 -11.69
C ALA A 98 0.81 18.88 -10.84
N HIS A 99 2.03 18.70 -11.37
CA HIS A 99 3.28 19.18 -10.83
C HIS A 99 3.75 18.58 -9.49
N ILE A 100 4.45 17.44 -9.57
CA ILE A 100 5.66 17.27 -8.77
C ILE A 100 6.83 17.46 -9.74
N SER A 101 7.35 18.67 -9.79
CA SER A 101 8.62 18.95 -10.45
C SER A 101 9.73 18.50 -9.48
N LEU A 102 10.45 17.44 -9.84
CA LEU A 102 11.72 17.06 -9.22
C LEU A 102 12.82 18.04 -9.64
#